data_AF-A0AAU2NY81-F1
#
_entry.id   AF-A0AAU2NY81-F1
#
_cell.length_a   1.000
_cell.length_b   1.000
_cell.length_c   1.000
_cell.angle_alpha   90.00
_cell.angle_beta   90.00
_cell.angle_gamma   90.00
#
_symmetry.space_group_name_H-M   'P 1'
#
loop_
_entity.id
_entity.type
_entity.pdbx_description
1 polymer ?
#
loop_
_entity_poly.entity_id
_entity_poly.type
_entity_poly.pdbx_seq_one_letter_code
_entity_poly.pdbx_strand_id
1 'polypeptide(L)'
;MTEAWDWFRELTDDEKRRALYAVGLDVNMAFLAAAGRLTLPLSGPVHELNPVFDKRIPGSWLVDLSHVETDPLLPSPFTADGSRPTGPAWYSTVKVAYALELGARVQPTEGWLRHEHGPYLDPWYKRLRQAYVDTMAALGVPLTLADRDPVAFLDAMAAVKQGDPAELAVLTAIKQTAKGTIGKMRERPHGHGYKPGERWAALDRPTWDPLMRALVIDTATVNFHRKLLRMADDTGLHCFAVLSDCAVFAAPGPGVLDVLTKPEGTLTTSLRLGISPGMVKHEGSRPMAEITELIAGDANPARHMKAGGVVSADE
;
A
#
# COMPACT_ATOMS: atom_id res chain seq x y z
N MET A 1 -5.10 -12.43 9.90
CA MET A 1 -6.01 -11.62 9.07
C MET A 1 -5.20 -10.45 8.53
N THR A 2 -5.26 -10.21 7.23
CA THR A 2 -4.42 -9.23 6.53
C THR A 2 -4.56 -7.82 7.09
N GLU A 3 -3.42 -7.20 7.36
CA GLU A 3 -3.26 -5.77 7.55
C GLU A 3 -2.15 -5.27 6.60
N ALA A 4 -2.07 -3.96 6.42
CA ALA A 4 -1.01 -3.34 5.62
C ALA A 4 0.34 -3.44 6.35
N TRP A 5 1.44 -3.22 5.63
CA TRP A 5 2.77 -3.37 6.22
C TRP A 5 3.06 -2.36 7.34
N ASP A 6 3.69 -2.83 8.40
CA ASP A 6 4.44 -2.02 9.36
C ASP A 6 5.78 -2.71 9.56
N TRP A 7 6.77 -2.30 8.77
CA TRP A 7 8.05 -2.98 8.67
C TRP A 7 9.19 -1.97 8.57
N PHE A 8 10.30 -2.26 9.21
CA PHE A 8 11.57 -1.59 9.00
C PHE A 8 12.72 -2.55 9.29
N ARG A 9 13.92 -2.17 8.85
CA ARG A 9 15.16 -2.90 9.09
C ARG A 9 16.27 -1.94 9.50
N GLU A 10 17.33 -2.52 10.02
CA GLU A 10 18.60 -1.83 10.17
C GLU A 10 19.12 -1.32 8.81
N LEU A 11 19.76 -0.15 8.85
CA LEU A 11 20.46 0.39 7.69
C LEU A 11 21.71 -0.46 7.41
N THR A 12 21.93 -0.74 6.14
CA THR A 12 23.17 -1.35 5.65
C THR A 12 24.34 -0.39 5.86
N ASP A 13 25.56 -0.92 5.89
CA ASP A 13 26.75 -0.09 6.04
C ASP A 13 26.91 0.93 4.90
N ASP A 14 26.38 0.61 3.71
CA ASP A 14 26.44 1.53 2.58
C ASP A 14 25.46 2.69 2.71
N GLU A 15 24.23 2.41 3.13
CA GLU A 15 23.22 3.44 3.44
C GLU A 15 23.72 4.37 4.56
N LYS A 16 24.31 3.81 5.63
CA LYS A 16 24.90 4.58 6.75
C LYS A 16 26.01 5.54 6.30
N ARG A 17 26.83 5.14 5.33
CA ARG A 17 27.96 5.95 4.86
C ARG A 17 27.58 7.05 3.87
N ARG A 18 26.60 6.78 3.00
CA ARG A 18 26.34 7.64 1.83
C ARG A 18 25.15 8.57 1.99
N ALA A 19 24.18 8.22 2.83
CA ALA A 19 22.93 8.95 2.91
C ALA A 19 22.98 10.07 3.96
N LEU A 20 22.57 11.27 3.55
CA LEU A 20 22.39 12.42 4.43
C LEU A 20 20.93 12.57 4.87
N TYR A 21 20.02 12.02 4.07
CA TYR A 21 18.57 12.12 4.29
C TYR A 21 17.89 10.77 4.12
N ALA A 22 16.75 10.66 4.79
CA ALA A 22 15.72 9.70 4.46
C ALA A 22 14.59 10.40 3.73
N VAL A 23 14.09 9.79 2.67
CA VAL A 23 13.03 10.35 1.82
C VAL A 23 11.88 9.35 1.74
N GLY A 24 10.68 9.81 2.10
CA GLY A 24 9.45 9.03 2.05
C GLY A 24 8.72 9.20 0.73
N LEU A 25 8.40 8.07 0.10
CA LEU A 25 7.57 7.98 -1.10
C LEU A 25 6.25 7.29 -0.78
N ASP A 26 5.15 8.03 -0.90
CA ASP A 26 3.79 7.54 -0.62
C ASP A 26 3.02 7.30 -1.91
N VAL A 27 2.41 6.12 -2.03
CA VAL A 27 1.59 5.77 -3.19
C VAL A 27 0.20 6.43 -3.08
N ASN A 28 -0.12 7.30 -4.03
CA ASN A 28 -1.39 8.00 -4.05
C ASN A 28 -2.58 7.02 -4.10
N MET A 29 -3.42 7.08 -3.06
CA MET A 29 -4.66 6.30 -2.93
C MET A 29 -4.44 4.81 -3.29
N ALA A 30 -3.43 4.17 -2.70
CA ALA A 30 -3.01 2.82 -3.07
C ALA A 30 -4.18 1.81 -3.05
N PHE A 31 -5.03 1.85 -2.04
CA PHE A 31 -6.19 0.95 -1.93
C PHE A 31 -7.27 1.23 -2.97
N LEU A 32 -7.48 2.50 -3.34
CA LEU A 32 -8.37 2.85 -4.45
C LEU A 32 -7.82 2.27 -5.76
N ALA A 33 -6.51 2.44 -6.01
CA ALA A 33 -5.85 1.90 -7.19
C ALA A 33 -5.94 0.37 -7.25
N ALA A 34 -5.74 -0.31 -6.12
CA ALA A 34 -5.81 -1.76 -5.98
C ALA A 34 -7.23 -2.32 -6.18
N ALA A 35 -8.27 -1.54 -5.89
CA ALA A 35 -9.66 -1.95 -6.09
C ALA A 35 -10.09 -1.94 -7.58
N GLY A 36 -9.37 -1.22 -8.44
CA GLY A 36 -9.68 -1.15 -9.87
C GLY A 36 -9.61 -2.53 -10.54
N ARG A 37 -10.72 -2.98 -11.13
CA ARG A 37 -10.88 -4.30 -11.77
C ARG A 37 -10.60 -5.52 -10.88
N LEU A 38 -10.43 -5.34 -9.57
CA LEU A 38 -10.22 -6.44 -8.64
C LEU A 38 -11.45 -7.35 -8.61
N THR A 39 -11.27 -8.64 -8.85
CA THR A 39 -12.33 -9.64 -8.72
C THR A 39 -12.64 -9.85 -7.23
N LEU A 40 -13.83 -9.46 -6.83
CA LEU A 40 -14.31 -9.55 -5.46
C LEU A 40 -15.43 -10.58 -5.32
N PRO A 41 -15.58 -11.19 -4.14
CA PRO A 41 -16.64 -12.14 -3.88
C PRO A 41 -18.02 -11.49 -3.93
N LEU A 42 -19.00 -12.19 -4.48
CA LEU A 42 -20.42 -11.79 -4.52
C LEU A 42 -21.33 -12.81 -3.82
N SER A 43 -20.73 -13.87 -3.26
CA SER A 43 -21.41 -14.99 -2.61
C SER A 43 -20.87 -15.23 -1.20
N GLY A 44 -21.55 -16.10 -0.45
CA GLY A 44 -21.04 -16.63 0.82
C GLY A 44 -19.88 -17.61 0.64
N PRO A 45 -19.14 -17.94 1.72
CA PRO A 45 -18.08 -18.93 1.68
C PRO A 45 -18.55 -20.34 1.33
N VAL A 46 -17.78 -21.04 0.51
CA VAL A 46 -17.82 -22.51 0.40
C VAL A 46 -16.52 -23.08 0.99
N HIS A 47 -16.63 -23.95 2.00
CA HIS A 47 -15.47 -24.64 2.56
C HIS A 47 -15.10 -25.83 1.69
N GLU A 48 -13.83 -25.92 1.34
CA GLU A 48 -13.30 -26.99 0.51
C GLU A 48 -12.01 -27.54 1.12
N LEU A 49 -11.85 -28.87 1.04
CA LEU A 49 -10.68 -29.59 1.52
C LEU A 49 -9.80 -29.98 0.33
N ASN A 50 -8.49 -29.76 0.46
CA ASN A 50 -7.49 -29.97 -0.59
C ASN A 50 -7.89 -29.37 -1.97
N PRO A 51 -8.39 -28.12 -2.03
CA PRO A 51 -8.83 -27.55 -3.29
C PRO A 51 -7.63 -27.32 -4.22
N VAL A 52 -7.83 -27.52 -5.52
CA VAL A 52 -6.87 -27.08 -6.53
C VAL A 52 -6.90 -25.54 -6.58
N PHE A 53 -5.75 -24.90 -6.42
CA PHE A 53 -5.67 -23.45 -6.45
C PHE A 53 -6.07 -22.88 -7.82
N ASP A 54 -7.08 -22.01 -7.83
CA ASP A 54 -7.46 -21.20 -8.99
C ASP A 54 -7.38 -19.71 -8.64
N LYS A 55 -6.45 -18.99 -9.27
CA LYS A 55 -6.24 -17.55 -9.06
C LYS A 55 -7.44 -16.68 -9.41
N ARG A 56 -8.44 -17.21 -10.12
CA ARG A 56 -9.67 -16.49 -10.51
C ARG A 56 -10.72 -16.51 -9.40
N ILE A 57 -10.66 -17.47 -8.49
CA ILE A 57 -11.65 -17.64 -7.42
C ILE A 57 -11.15 -16.88 -6.18
N PRO A 58 -11.80 -15.77 -5.79
CA PRO A 58 -11.45 -15.09 -4.54
C PRO A 58 -11.77 -16.01 -3.36
N GLY A 59 -10.88 -16.00 -2.36
CA GLY A 59 -11.00 -16.90 -1.22
C GLY A 59 -9.89 -16.70 -0.21
N SER A 60 -10.04 -17.40 0.91
CA SER A 60 -8.97 -17.61 1.89
C SER A 60 -8.47 -19.05 1.74
N TRP A 61 -7.16 -19.23 1.66
CA TRP A 61 -6.50 -20.50 1.38
C TRP A 61 -5.52 -20.80 2.51
N LEU A 62 -5.61 -21.99 3.09
CA LEU A 62 -4.61 -22.47 4.03
C LEU A 62 -3.46 -23.10 3.24
N VAL A 63 -2.30 -22.44 3.25
CA VAL A 63 -1.12 -22.82 2.48
C VAL A 63 0.12 -22.62 3.33
N ASP A 64 1.11 -23.49 3.23
CA ASP A 64 2.46 -23.22 3.73
C ASP A 64 3.24 -22.44 2.68
N LEU A 65 3.66 -21.22 3.03
CA LEU A 65 4.52 -20.37 2.20
C LEU A 65 5.87 -20.07 2.87
N SER A 66 6.21 -20.79 3.95
CA SER A 66 7.47 -20.61 4.67
C SER A 66 8.71 -20.93 3.81
N HIS A 67 8.56 -21.77 2.78
CA HIS A 67 9.62 -22.11 1.84
C HIS A 67 9.84 -21.07 0.74
N VAL A 68 9.02 -20.02 0.64
CA VAL A 68 9.17 -18.99 -0.38
C VAL A 68 10.27 -18.01 0.04
N GLU A 69 11.36 -17.99 -0.73
CA GLU A 69 12.44 -17.02 -0.55
C GLU A 69 12.02 -15.64 -1.12
N THR A 70 12.34 -14.59 -0.39
CA THR A 70 12.18 -13.19 -0.82
C THR A 70 13.49 -12.44 -0.60
N ASP A 71 13.62 -11.28 -1.22
CA ASP A 71 14.76 -10.41 -0.98
C ASP A 71 14.86 -10.06 0.53
N PRO A 72 15.99 -10.32 1.20
CA PRO A 72 16.14 -10.06 2.63
C PRO A 72 16.15 -8.56 2.98
N LEU A 73 16.36 -7.67 2.01
CA LEU A 73 16.31 -6.22 2.21
C LEU A 73 14.91 -5.63 2.00
N LEU A 74 13.92 -6.46 1.67
CA LEU A 74 12.53 -6.06 1.50
C LEU A 74 11.60 -6.80 2.49
N PRO A 75 10.45 -6.20 2.86
CA PRO A 75 9.46 -6.89 3.67
C PRO A 75 8.91 -8.10 2.93
N SER A 76 8.74 -9.22 3.62
CA SER A 76 7.98 -10.34 3.10
C SER A 76 6.57 -9.87 2.71
N PRO A 77 6.09 -10.18 1.50
CA PRO A 77 4.75 -9.84 1.08
C PRO A 77 3.69 -10.69 1.78
N PHE A 78 4.07 -11.72 2.53
CA PHE A 78 3.13 -12.71 3.06
C PHE A 78 2.62 -12.36 4.46
N THR A 79 3.36 -11.58 5.25
CA THR A 79 2.95 -11.14 6.59
C THR A 79 2.81 -9.62 6.65
N ALA A 80 2.15 -9.11 7.70
CA ALA A 80 1.95 -7.66 7.89
C ALA A 80 3.17 -6.98 8.51
N ASP A 81 3.95 -7.70 9.32
CA ASP A 81 5.20 -7.22 9.91
C ASP A 81 6.41 -7.38 8.96
N GLY A 82 6.19 -7.88 7.73
CA GLY A 82 7.26 -8.14 6.76
C GLY A 82 8.19 -9.31 7.11
N SER A 83 7.94 -10.05 8.19
CA SER A 83 8.71 -11.24 8.55
C SER A 83 8.41 -12.44 7.62
N ARG A 84 9.37 -13.36 7.48
CA ARG A 84 9.16 -14.57 6.70
C ARG A 84 8.14 -15.48 7.42
N PRO A 85 7.16 -16.07 6.70
CA PRO A 85 6.27 -17.06 7.29
C PRO A 85 7.04 -18.25 7.88
N THR A 86 6.56 -18.79 9.00
CA THR A 86 7.20 -19.91 9.73
C THR A 86 6.46 -21.25 9.57
N GLY A 87 5.36 -21.27 8.82
CA GLY A 87 4.61 -22.48 8.50
C GLY A 87 3.28 -22.16 7.81
N PRO A 88 2.31 -23.11 7.82
CA PRO A 88 0.99 -22.93 7.24
C PRO A 88 0.22 -21.75 7.82
N ALA A 89 -0.39 -20.94 6.95
CA ALA A 89 -1.25 -19.82 7.33
C ALA A 89 -2.37 -19.56 6.31
N TRP A 90 -3.34 -18.74 6.70
CA TRP A 90 -4.43 -18.32 5.82
C TRP A 90 -4.02 -17.11 4.98
N TYR A 91 -4.04 -17.29 3.66
CA TYR A 91 -3.71 -16.28 2.66
C TYR A 91 -4.89 -15.98 1.76
N SER A 92 -5.03 -14.74 1.29
CA SER A 92 -5.98 -14.46 0.22
C SER A 92 -5.51 -15.05 -1.11
N THR A 93 -6.43 -15.22 -2.06
CA THR A 93 -6.10 -15.61 -3.44
C THR A 93 -4.97 -14.77 -4.03
N VAL A 94 -4.91 -13.47 -3.71
CA VAL A 94 -3.90 -12.55 -4.22
C VAL A 94 -2.50 -12.93 -3.75
N LYS A 95 -2.34 -13.25 -2.46
CA LYS A 95 -1.04 -13.67 -1.90
C LYS A 95 -0.59 -15.03 -2.42
N VAL A 96 -1.50 -16.00 -2.52
CA VAL A 96 -1.17 -17.33 -3.08
C VAL A 96 -0.81 -17.23 -4.56
N ALA A 97 -1.54 -16.41 -5.33
CA ALA A 97 -1.18 -16.12 -6.72
C ALA A 97 0.19 -15.45 -6.82
N TYR A 98 0.52 -14.54 -5.89
CA TYR A 98 1.83 -13.91 -5.87
C TYR A 98 2.96 -14.88 -5.54
N ALA A 99 2.74 -15.84 -4.63
CA ALA A 99 3.72 -16.90 -4.37
C ALA A 99 4.03 -17.72 -5.62
N LEU A 100 3.02 -18.04 -6.45
CA LEU A 100 3.24 -18.69 -7.76
C LEU A 100 4.10 -17.84 -8.70
N GLU A 101 3.86 -16.52 -8.73
CA GLU A 101 4.68 -15.59 -9.54
C GLU A 101 6.15 -15.58 -9.08
N LEU A 102 6.40 -15.76 -7.78
CA LEU A 102 7.74 -15.90 -7.19
C LEU A 102 8.32 -17.32 -7.37
N GLY A 103 7.66 -18.20 -8.13
CA GLY A 103 8.15 -19.55 -8.44
C GLY A 103 7.83 -20.61 -7.39
N ALA A 104 7.02 -20.30 -6.38
CA ALA A 104 6.61 -21.28 -5.38
C ALA A 104 5.69 -22.34 -5.97
N ARG A 105 5.75 -23.56 -5.42
CA ARG A 105 4.68 -24.55 -5.58
C ARG A 105 3.68 -24.36 -4.45
N VAL A 106 2.41 -24.19 -4.79
CA VAL A 106 1.32 -24.01 -3.82
C VAL A 106 0.41 -25.23 -3.83
N GLN A 107 0.12 -25.75 -2.63
CA GLN A 107 -0.80 -26.86 -2.42
C GLN A 107 -1.70 -26.50 -1.23
N PRO A 108 -2.85 -25.87 -1.47
CA PRO A 108 -3.77 -25.54 -0.40
C PRO A 108 -4.34 -26.80 0.26
N THR A 109 -4.32 -26.84 1.59
CA THR A 109 -4.94 -27.94 2.35
C THR A 109 -6.41 -27.68 2.63
N GLU A 110 -6.80 -26.40 2.75
CA GLU A 110 -8.17 -25.95 2.96
C GLU A 110 -8.42 -24.63 2.24
N GLY A 111 -9.68 -24.37 1.89
CA GLY A 111 -10.10 -23.12 1.28
C GLY A 111 -11.50 -22.70 1.71
N TRP A 112 -11.70 -21.39 1.89
CA TRP A 112 -13.02 -20.76 1.98
C TRP A 112 -13.22 -19.92 0.72
N LEU A 113 -13.81 -20.54 -0.30
CA LEU A 113 -13.88 -20.02 -1.66
C LEU A 113 -15.18 -19.28 -1.94
N ARG A 114 -15.20 -18.47 -2.99
CA ARG A 114 -16.33 -17.59 -3.38
C ARG A 114 -16.57 -17.72 -4.87
N HIS A 115 -17.47 -18.63 -5.25
CA HIS A 115 -17.67 -19.04 -6.64
C HIS A 115 -18.43 -18.03 -7.50
N GLU A 116 -19.26 -17.18 -6.88
CA GLU A 116 -19.79 -15.99 -7.55
C GLU A 116 -18.90 -14.80 -7.22
N HIS A 117 -18.36 -14.15 -8.26
CA HIS A 117 -17.38 -13.09 -8.12
C HIS A 117 -17.34 -12.15 -9.33
N GLY A 118 -16.91 -10.90 -9.13
CA GLY A 118 -16.80 -9.92 -10.22
C GLY A 118 -16.11 -8.62 -9.82
N PRO A 119 -15.83 -7.73 -10.79
CA PRO A 119 -15.14 -6.46 -10.56
C PRO A 119 -16.06 -5.38 -9.99
N TYR A 120 -16.71 -5.68 -8.86
CA TYR A 120 -17.77 -4.85 -8.26
C TYR A 120 -17.34 -3.39 -7.98
N LEU A 121 -16.07 -3.17 -7.60
CA LEU A 121 -15.55 -1.84 -7.28
C LEU A 121 -15.03 -1.05 -8.50
N ASP A 122 -15.04 -1.60 -9.71
CA ASP A 122 -14.47 -0.92 -10.89
C ASP A 122 -15.21 0.39 -11.25
N PRO A 123 -16.56 0.46 -11.25
CA PRO A 123 -17.26 1.73 -11.49
C PRO A 123 -16.98 2.78 -10.41
N TRP A 124 -16.87 2.36 -9.14
CA TRP A 124 -16.52 3.22 -8.01
C TRP A 124 -15.11 3.79 -8.16
N TYR A 125 -14.14 2.92 -8.48
CA TYR A 125 -12.76 3.30 -8.78
C TYR A 125 -12.68 4.34 -9.89
N LYS A 126 -13.31 4.06 -11.05
CA LYS A 126 -13.29 4.97 -12.22
C LYS A 126 -13.81 6.35 -11.87
N ARG A 127 -14.94 6.42 -11.15
CA ARG A 127 -15.58 7.68 -10.77
C ARG A 127 -14.71 8.48 -9.80
N LEU A 128 -14.19 7.87 -8.74
CA LEU A 128 -13.34 8.56 -7.77
C LEU A 128 -11.99 8.97 -8.37
N ARG A 129 -11.38 8.12 -9.21
CA ARG A 129 -10.15 8.47 -9.92
C ARG A 129 -10.37 9.70 -10.81
N GLN A 130 -11.45 9.73 -11.57
CA GLN A 130 -11.74 10.84 -12.47
C GLN A 130 -11.92 12.13 -11.66
N ALA A 131 -12.78 12.11 -10.63
CA ALA A 131 -13.00 13.25 -9.75
C ALA A 131 -11.69 13.74 -9.11
N TYR A 132 -10.85 12.82 -8.64
CA TYR A 132 -9.55 13.18 -8.08
C TYR A 132 -8.64 13.90 -9.07
N VAL A 133 -8.52 13.36 -10.30
CA VAL A 133 -7.66 13.95 -11.33
C VAL A 133 -8.16 15.32 -11.75
N ASP A 134 -9.48 15.48 -11.91
CA ASP A 134 -10.08 16.75 -12.31
C ASP A 134 -9.88 17.81 -11.22
N THR A 135 -10.10 17.46 -9.94
CA THR A 135 -9.85 18.37 -8.80
C THR A 135 -8.37 18.72 -8.68
N MET A 136 -7.44 17.78 -8.84
CA MET A 136 -6.00 18.09 -8.83
C MET A 136 -5.61 19.04 -9.98
N ALA A 137 -6.21 18.88 -11.16
CA ALA A 137 -6.00 19.79 -12.28
C ALA A 137 -6.55 21.21 -11.98
N ALA A 138 -7.72 21.31 -11.35
CA ALA A 138 -8.28 22.58 -10.89
C ALA A 138 -7.40 23.26 -9.83
N LEU A 139 -6.71 22.46 -9.00
CA LEU A 139 -5.70 22.91 -8.04
C LEU A 139 -4.32 23.20 -8.65
N GLY A 140 -4.20 23.23 -9.98
CA GLY A 140 -2.97 23.58 -10.69
C GLY A 140 -1.97 22.44 -10.90
N VAL A 141 -2.36 21.19 -10.64
CA VAL A 141 -1.51 20.00 -10.82
C VAL A 141 -2.12 19.09 -11.89
N PRO A 142 -1.95 19.39 -13.19
CA PRO A 142 -2.49 18.54 -14.25
C PRO A 142 -1.81 17.17 -14.28
N LEU A 143 -2.54 16.15 -14.73
CA LEU A 143 -2.11 14.74 -14.70
C LEU A 143 -0.72 14.49 -15.29
N THR A 144 -0.37 15.20 -16.36
CA THR A 144 0.88 15.03 -17.12
C THR A 144 1.98 15.99 -16.68
N LEU A 145 1.82 16.74 -15.59
CA LEU A 145 2.85 17.70 -15.15
C LEU A 145 4.14 16.96 -14.75
N ALA A 146 4.04 15.90 -13.95
CA ALA A 146 5.19 15.13 -13.48
C ALA A 146 6.03 14.54 -14.63
N ASP A 147 5.39 14.16 -15.75
CA ASP A 147 6.10 13.61 -16.91
C ASP A 147 6.84 14.68 -17.72
N ARG A 148 6.31 15.90 -17.74
CA ARG A 148 6.84 17.02 -18.55
C ARG A 148 7.90 17.82 -17.79
N ASP A 149 7.64 18.06 -16.51
CA ASP A 149 8.48 18.85 -15.62
C ASP A 149 8.31 18.33 -14.17
N PRO A 150 9.14 17.35 -13.77
CA PRO A 150 9.11 16.80 -12.42
C PRO A 150 9.37 17.84 -11.32
N VAL A 151 10.17 18.87 -11.60
CA VAL A 151 10.49 19.92 -10.62
C VAL A 151 9.27 20.82 -10.42
N ALA A 152 8.69 21.33 -11.51
CA ALA A 152 7.46 22.12 -11.43
C ALA A 152 6.30 21.31 -10.83
N PHE A 153 6.24 20.00 -11.05
CA PHE A 153 5.30 19.12 -10.38
C PHE A 153 5.46 19.13 -8.85
N LEU A 154 6.69 19.02 -8.35
CA LEU A 154 6.97 19.03 -6.91
C LEU A 154 6.62 20.38 -6.28
N ASP A 155 6.97 21.48 -6.96
CA ASP A 155 6.63 22.83 -6.52
C ASP A 155 5.11 23.02 -6.47
N ALA A 156 4.40 22.58 -7.51
CA ALA A 156 2.94 22.65 -7.55
C ALA A 156 2.30 21.80 -6.45
N MET A 157 2.79 20.58 -6.21
CA MET A 157 2.33 19.71 -5.12
C MET A 157 2.53 20.32 -3.74
N ALA A 158 3.66 21.01 -3.51
CA ALA A 158 3.92 21.73 -2.26
C ALA A 158 2.94 22.90 -2.06
N ALA A 159 2.56 23.57 -3.16
CA ALA A 159 1.65 24.70 -3.15
C ALA A 159 0.15 24.32 -3.08
N VAL A 160 -0.23 23.05 -3.31
CA VAL A 160 -1.65 22.60 -3.36
C VAL A 160 -2.48 23.11 -2.20
N LYS A 161 -1.92 23.14 -0.97
CA LYS A 161 -2.65 23.57 0.25
C LYS A 161 -3.10 25.04 0.22
N GLN A 162 -2.57 25.83 -0.71
CA GLN A 162 -2.89 27.25 -0.92
C GLN A 162 -3.90 27.45 -2.06
N GLY A 163 -4.39 26.38 -2.69
CA GLY A 163 -5.37 26.42 -3.76
C GLY A 163 -6.77 26.84 -3.30
N ASP A 164 -7.72 26.85 -4.25
CA ASP A 164 -9.12 27.21 -3.97
C ASP A 164 -9.69 26.37 -2.82
N PRO A 165 -10.20 26.99 -1.74
CA PRO A 165 -10.84 26.30 -0.62
C PRO A 165 -11.96 25.33 -1.03
N ALA A 166 -12.72 25.65 -2.08
CA ALA A 166 -13.79 24.76 -2.57
C ALA A 166 -13.22 23.47 -3.15
N GLU A 167 -12.20 23.57 -4.00
CA GLU A 167 -11.51 22.40 -4.58
C GLU A 167 -10.76 21.60 -3.52
N LEU A 168 -10.19 22.25 -2.50
CA LEU A 168 -9.58 21.58 -1.35
C LEU A 168 -10.59 20.77 -0.52
N ALA A 169 -11.81 21.29 -0.35
CA ALA A 169 -12.89 20.57 0.31
C ALA A 169 -13.33 19.35 -0.51
N VAL A 170 -13.45 19.49 -1.84
CA VAL A 170 -13.73 18.38 -2.75
C VAL A 170 -12.63 17.32 -2.70
N LEU A 171 -11.37 17.72 -2.78
CA LEU A 171 -10.21 16.82 -2.67
C LEU A 171 -10.24 16.02 -1.37
N THR A 172 -10.58 16.70 -0.25
CA THR A 172 -10.73 16.08 1.06
C THR A 172 -11.85 15.04 1.04
N ALA A 173 -13.02 15.39 0.51
CA ALA A 173 -14.17 14.48 0.42
C ALA A 173 -13.86 13.23 -0.43
N ILE A 174 -13.15 13.39 -1.55
CA ILE A 174 -12.73 12.28 -2.42
C ILE A 174 -11.80 11.34 -1.65
N LYS A 175 -10.77 11.88 -0.99
CA LYS A 175 -9.80 11.09 -0.19
C LYS A 175 -10.49 10.34 0.95
N GLN A 176 -11.40 11.01 1.67
CA GLN A 176 -12.18 10.39 2.75
C GLN A 176 -13.12 9.30 2.23
N THR A 177 -13.73 9.48 1.06
CA THR A 177 -14.58 8.47 0.43
C THR A 177 -13.76 7.23 0.05
N ALA A 178 -12.58 7.42 -0.53
CA ALA A 178 -11.66 6.33 -0.86
C ALA A 178 -11.22 5.54 0.39
N LYS A 179 -10.71 6.22 1.43
CA LYS A 179 -10.24 5.58 2.68
C LYS A 179 -11.40 4.94 3.45
N GLY A 180 -12.50 5.67 3.61
CA GLY A 180 -13.65 5.26 4.41
C GLY A 180 -14.35 4.02 3.87
N THR A 181 -14.53 3.92 2.54
CA THR A 181 -15.22 2.77 1.91
C THR A 181 -14.53 1.45 2.24
N ILE A 182 -13.20 1.39 2.15
CA ILE A 182 -12.43 0.18 2.45
C ILE A 182 -12.49 -0.16 3.94
N GLY A 183 -12.47 0.85 4.82
CA GLY A 183 -12.65 0.64 6.27
C GLY A 183 -14.01 0.05 6.63
N LYS A 184 -15.07 0.43 5.92
CA LYS A 184 -16.44 -0.05 6.18
C LYS A 184 -16.65 -1.55 5.93
N MET A 185 -15.87 -2.16 5.02
CA MET A 185 -15.93 -3.60 4.72
C MET A 185 -15.53 -4.47 5.92
N ARG A 186 -14.83 -3.89 6.91
CA ARG A 186 -14.49 -4.56 8.17
C ARG A 186 -14.63 -3.58 9.33
N GLU A 187 -15.76 -2.88 9.37
CA GLU A 187 -16.07 -2.03 10.51
C GLU A 187 -16.14 -2.92 11.77
N ARG A 188 -15.23 -2.68 12.71
CA ARG A 188 -15.20 -3.31 14.03
C ARG A 188 -16.37 -2.78 14.89
N PRO A 189 -16.73 -3.44 16.01
CA PRO A 189 -17.62 -2.82 16.97
C PRO A 189 -17.00 -1.51 17.50
N HIS A 190 -17.79 -0.44 17.55
CA HIS A 190 -17.39 0.87 18.10
C HIS A 190 -18.54 1.49 18.89
N GLY A 191 -18.21 2.35 19.85
CA GLY A 191 -19.16 3.12 20.67
C GLY A 191 -19.19 2.71 22.14
N HIS A 192 -19.42 3.69 23.02
CA HIS A 192 -19.37 3.53 24.49
C HIS A 192 -20.36 2.49 25.07
N GLY A 193 -21.40 2.10 24.30
CA GLY A 193 -22.42 1.13 24.74
C GLY A 193 -22.19 -0.31 24.28
N TYR A 194 -21.15 -0.58 23.49
CA TYR A 194 -20.86 -1.94 23.01
C TYR A 194 -20.36 -2.84 24.15
N LYS A 195 -20.92 -4.04 24.26
CA LYS A 195 -20.41 -5.07 25.17
C LYS A 195 -19.67 -6.15 24.36
N PRO A 196 -18.44 -6.52 24.76
CA PRO A 196 -17.72 -7.62 24.13
C PRO A 196 -18.56 -8.89 24.02
N GLY A 197 -18.62 -9.47 22.83
CA GLY A 197 -19.39 -10.68 22.52
C GLY A 197 -20.77 -10.42 21.91
N GLU A 198 -21.28 -9.19 21.97
CA GLU A 198 -22.53 -8.83 21.28
C GLU A 198 -22.29 -8.59 19.78
N ARG A 199 -23.35 -8.76 18.99
CA ARG A 199 -23.38 -8.34 17.58
C ARG A 199 -23.37 -6.81 17.50
N TRP A 200 -22.80 -6.24 16.44
CA TRP A 200 -22.86 -4.81 16.16
C TRP A 200 -23.44 -4.56 14.76
N ALA A 201 -23.99 -3.36 14.56
CA ALA A 201 -24.82 -3.03 13.39
C ALA A 201 -24.13 -3.20 12.03
N ALA A 202 -22.80 -3.20 11.96
CA ALA A 202 -22.11 -3.37 10.69
C ALA A 202 -22.21 -4.81 10.14
N LEU A 203 -22.38 -5.81 11.00
CA LEU A 203 -22.50 -7.22 10.60
C LEU A 203 -23.72 -7.50 9.72
N ASP A 204 -24.74 -6.65 9.76
CA ASP A 204 -25.97 -6.81 8.98
C ASP A 204 -25.92 -6.06 7.64
N ARG A 205 -24.80 -5.35 7.35
CA ARG A 205 -24.63 -4.65 6.09
C ARG A 205 -24.17 -5.63 5.01
N PRO A 206 -24.82 -5.67 3.83
CA PRO A 206 -24.39 -6.54 2.72
C PRO A 206 -22.96 -6.28 2.24
N THR A 207 -22.42 -5.09 2.52
CA THR A 207 -21.05 -4.68 2.15
C THR A 207 -20.02 -4.95 3.24
N TRP A 208 -20.42 -5.49 4.39
CA TRP A 208 -19.48 -5.94 5.41
C TRP A 208 -18.95 -7.32 4.99
N ASP A 209 -17.75 -7.33 4.42
CA ASP A 209 -17.03 -8.55 4.06
C ASP A 209 -15.53 -8.35 4.33
N PRO A 210 -14.97 -8.97 5.39
CA PRO A 210 -13.55 -8.85 5.70
C PRO A 210 -12.64 -9.43 4.61
N LEU A 211 -13.12 -10.37 3.79
CA LEU A 211 -12.36 -10.90 2.66
C LEU A 211 -12.21 -9.86 1.56
N MET A 212 -13.24 -9.07 1.27
CA MET A 212 -13.13 -7.96 0.30
C MET A 212 -12.05 -6.97 0.71
N ARG A 213 -12.04 -6.56 1.99
CA ARG A 213 -10.99 -5.68 2.53
C ARG A 213 -9.61 -6.33 2.39
N ALA A 214 -9.46 -7.60 2.78
CA ALA A 214 -8.20 -8.31 2.71
C ALA A 214 -7.67 -8.39 1.26
N LEU A 215 -8.53 -8.69 0.28
CA LEU A 215 -8.16 -8.73 -1.14
C LEU A 215 -7.66 -7.38 -1.66
N VAL A 216 -8.28 -6.26 -1.25
CA VAL A 216 -7.82 -4.91 -1.62
C VAL A 216 -6.45 -4.61 -1.02
N ILE A 217 -6.26 -4.87 0.28
CA ILE A 217 -4.99 -4.62 0.97
C ILE A 217 -3.88 -5.51 0.43
N ASP A 218 -4.15 -6.80 0.23
CA ASP A 218 -3.18 -7.74 -0.33
C ASP A 218 -2.82 -7.37 -1.77
N THR A 219 -3.78 -6.88 -2.57
CA THR A 219 -3.49 -6.39 -3.92
C THR A 219 -2.61 -5.15 -3.90
N ALA A 220 -2.86 -4.20 -2.99
CA ALA A 220 -1.99 -3.04 -2.80
C ALA A 220 -0.58 -3.46 -2.36
N THR A 221 -0.48 -4.35 -1.38
CA THR A 221 0.77 -4.90 -0.83
C THR A 221 1.59 -5.58 -1.90
N VAL A 222 0.99 -6.52 -2.64
CA VAL A 222 1.66 -7.25 -3.73
C VAL A 222 2.08 -6.32 -4.85
N ASN A 223 1.22 -5.37 -5.25
CA ASN A 223 1.59 -4.37 -6.26
C ASN A 223 2.75 -3.49 -5.79
N PHE A 224 2.80 -3.13 -4.51
CA PHE A 224 3.87 -2.33 -3.96
C PHE A 224 5.17 -3.13 -3.87
N HIS A 225 5.12 -4.39 -3.39
CA HIS A 225 6.27 -5.30 -3.39
C HIS A 225 6.90 -5.43 -4.78
N ARG A 226 6.09 -5.62 -5.84
CA ARG A 226 6.59 -5.66 -7.22
C ARG A 226 7.30 -4.36 -7.64
N LYS A 227 6.81 -3.20 -7.18
CA LYS A 227 7.46 -1.92 -7.48
C LYS A 227 8.76 -1.74 -6.69
N LEU A 228 8.82 -2.20 -5.45
CA LEU A 228 10.03 -2.15 -4.62
C LEU A 228 11.14 -3.05 -5.19
N LEU A 229 10.79 -4.26 -5.64
CA LEU A 229 11.74 -5.13 -6.35
C LEU A 229 12.31 -4.44 -7.60
N ARG A 230 11.44 -3.90 -8.46
CA ARG A 230 11.91 -3.20 -9.67
C ARG A 230 12.67 -1.91 -9.36
N MET A 231 12.35 -1.24 -8.25
CA MET A 231 13.09 -0.07 -7.79
C MET A 231 14.53 -0.45 -7.45
N ALA A 232 14.72 -1.57 -6.73
CA ALA A 232 16.03 -2.12 -6.44
C ALA A 232 16.77 -2.49 -7.73
N ASP A 233 16.10 -3.13 -8.69
CA ASP A 233 16.70 -3.47 -10.00
C ASP A 233 17.11 -2.22 -10.81
N ASP A 234 16.26 -1.19 -10.85
CA ASP A 234 16.46 0.02 -11.67
C ASP A 234 17.51 0.97 -11.08
N THR A 235 17.59 1.06 -9.75
CA THR A 235 18.35 2.12 -9.06
C THR A 235 19.44 1.60 -8.12
N GLY A 236 19.39 0.32 -7.75
CA GLY A 236 20.18 -0.26 -6.67
C GLY A 236 19.72 0.12 -5.26
N LEU A 237 18.68 0.97 -5.13
CA LEU A 237 18.17 1.42 -3.84
C LEU A 237 17.10 0.48 -3.30
N HIS A 238 17.24 0.12 -2.03
CA HIS A 238 16.23 -0.62 -1.28
C HIS A 238 15.57 0.32 -0.29
N CYS A 239 14.26 0.13 -0.04
CA CYS A 239 13.66 0.79 1.11
C CYS A 239 14.21 0.15 2.40
N PHE A 240 14.26 0.92 3.47
CA PHE A 240 14.62 0.41 4.81
C PHE A 240 13.44 0.49 5.79
N ALA A 241 12.35 1.14 5.40
CA ALA A 241 11.12 1.21 6.17
C ALA A 241 9.90 1.30 5.24
N VAL A 242 8.80 0.68 5.66
CA VAL A 242 7.50 0.70 4.98
C VAL A 242 6.39 0.83 6.02
N LEU A 243 5.45 1.73 5.79
CA LEU A 243 4.19 1.81 6.53
C LEU A 243 3.05 1.94 5.52
N SER A 244 2.18 0.92 5.47
CA SER A 244 1.11 0.78 4.50
C SER A 244 1.61 0.87 3.06
N ASP A 245 1.50 2.07 2.47
CA ASP A 245 1.77 2.41 1.09
C ASP A 245 2.87 3.48 0.95
N CYS A 246 3.55 3.79 2.06
CA CYS A 246 4.72 4.65 2.12
C CYS A 246 6.00 3.83 2.31
N ALA A 247 7.01 4.06 1.48
CA ALA A 247 8.35 3.48 1.62
C ALA A 247 9.39 4.58 1.82
N VAL A 248 10.37 4.31 2.68
CA VAL A 248 11.46 5.24 3.00
C VAL A 248 12.78 4.73 2.44
N PHE A 249 13.48 5.62 1.74
CA PHE A 249 14.75 5.34 1.09
C PHE A 249 15.85 6.24 1.63
N ALA A 250 17.06 5.69 1.69
CA ALA A 250 18.26 6.43 2.05
C ALA A 250 18.74 7.22 0.81
N ALA A 251 18.97 8.52 0.96
CA ALA A 251 19.27 9.41 -0.16
C ALA A 251 20.38 10.42 0.18
N PRO A 252 21.15 10.87 -0.83
CA PRO A 252 22.15 11.92 -0.64
C PRO A 252 21.52 13.30 -0.42
N GLY A 253 20.29 13.51 -0.89
CA GLY A 253 19.54 14.76 -0.77
C GLY A 253 18.12 14.54 -0.25
N PRO A 254 17.41 15.62 0.14
CA PRO A 254 16.07 15.52 0.71
C PRO A 254 14.96 15.41 -0.34
N GLY A 255 15.26 15.44 -1.64
CA GLY A 255 14.27 15.45 -2.70
C GLY A 255 13.86 14.04 -3.14
N VAL A 256 12.64 13.89 -3.66
CA VAL A 256 12.24 12.60 -4.27
C VAL A 256 13.05 12.25 -5.51
N LEU A 257 13.59 13.26 -6.21
CA LEU A 257 14.43 13.03 -7.38
C LEU A 257 15.79 12.43 -7.00
N ASP A 258 16.26 12.63 -5.76
CA ASP A 258 17.47 11.98 -5.23
C ASP A 258 17.30 10.47 -5.05
N VAL A 259 16.04 10.00 -5.03
CA VAL A 259 15.68 8.57 -4.96
C VAL A 259 15.28 8.03 -6.32
N LEU A 260 14.45 8.76 -7.07
CA LEU A 260 13.82 8.28 -8.29
C LEU A 260 14.73 8.35 -9.54
N THR A 261 15.87 9.02 -9.45
CA THR A 261 16.81 9.13 -10.59
C THR A 261 17.70 7.90 -10.66
N LYS A 262 17.67 7.20 -11.79
CA LYS A 262 18.55 6.06 -12.07
C LYS A 262 19.99 6.52 -12.31
N PRO A 263 21.00 5.64 -12.21
CA PRO A 263 22.41 6.00 -12.42
C PRO A 263 22.70 6.70 -13.76
N GLU A 264 21.96 6.37 -14.82
CA GLU A 264 22.06 7.01 -16.14
C GLU A 264 21.38 8.39 -16.23
N GLY A 265 20.81 8.89 -15.14
CA GLY A 265 20.22 10.24 -15.04
C GLY A 265 18.76 10.35 -15.47
N THR A 266 18.10 9.24 -15.85
CA THR A 266 16.66 9.23 -16.17
C THR A 266 15.83 8.76 -14.98
N LEU A 267 14.57 9.20 -14.86
CA LEU A 267 13.69 8.75 -13.78
C LEU A 267 13.27 7.29 -13.96
N THR A 268 13.26 6.53 -12.87
CA THR A 268 12.63 5.20 -12.83
C THR A 268 11.12 5.30 -13.05
N THR A 269 10.56 4.27 -13.67
CA THR A 269 9.11 4.12 -13.84
C THR A 269 8.49 3.16 -12.81
N SER A 270 9.32 2.51 -11.99
CA SER A 270 8.92 1.51 -11.00
C SER A 270 8.08 2.14 -9.88
N LEU A 271 8.56 3.26 -9.32
CA LEU A 271 7.79 4.14 -8.44
C LEU A 271 7.56 5.47 -9.18
N ARG A 272 6.75 5.44 -10.24
CA ARG A 272 6.48 6.63 -11.07
C ARG A 272 5.89 7.78 -10.27
N LEU A 273 6.54 8.94 -10.36
CA LEU A 273 6.08 10.20 -9.77
C LEU A 273 4.80 10.70 -10.48
N GLY A 274 3.82 11.17 -9.72
CA GLY A 274 2.63 11.81 -10.29
C GLY A 274 1.39 11.67 -9.42
N ILE A 275 0.29 12.31 -9.81
CA ILE A 275 -0.93 12.35 -9.00
C ILE A 275 -1.80 11.10 -9.10
N SER A 276 -1.71 10.34 -10.20
CA SER A 276 -2.70 9.29 -10.48
C SER A 276 -2.72 8.21 -9.38
N PRO A 277 -3.87 7.61 -9.04
CA PRO A 277 -3.90 6.50 -8.09
C PRO A 277 -2.88 5.42 -8.48
N GLY A 278 -2.02 5.03 -7.53
CA GLY A 278 -0.93 4.09 -7.76
C GLY A 278 0.42 4.71 -8.15
N MET A 279 0.50 6.01 -8.44
CA MET A 279 1.76 6.75 -8.59
C MET A 279 2.23 7.27 -7.23
N VAL A 280 3.51 7.62 -7.10
CA VAL A 280 4.07 8.12 -5.84
C VAL A 280 4.07 9.64 -5.75
N LYS A 281 4.03 10.14 -4.51
CA LYS A 281 4.30 11.54 -4.15
C LYS A 281 5.37 11.62 -3.06
N HIS A 282 5.88 12.82 -2.84
CA HIS A 282 6.72 13.12 -1.69
C HIS A 282 5.90 13.13 -0.42
N GLU A 283 6.21 12.23 0.52
CA GLU A 283 5.58 12.20 1.84
C GLU A 283 6.29 13.14 2.83
N GLY A 284 7.61 13.25 2.69
CA GLY A 284 8.47 14.10 3.49
C GLY A 284 9.90 13.57 3.53
N SER A 285 10.79 14.33 4.17
CA SER A 285 12.21 14.00 4.29
C SER A 285 12.75 14.36 5.66
N ARG A 286 13.72 13.58 6.14
CA ARG A 286 14.35 13.74 7.45
C ARG A 286 15.86 13.59 7.35
N PRO A 287 16.66 14.32 8.15
CA PRO A 287 18.08 14.03 8.28
C PRO A 287 18.32 12.57 8.73
N MET A 288 19.31 11.90 8.17
CA MET A 288 19.60 10.49 8.47
C MET A 288 19.98 10.26 9.95
N ALA A 289 20.52 11.28 10.63
CA ALA A 289 20.81 11.24 12.07
C ALA A 289 19.54 10.99 12.91
N GLU A 290 18.45 11.72 12.65
CA GLU A 290 17.16 11.54 13.33
C GLU A 290 16.59 10.14 13.08
N ILE A 291 16.77 9.61 11.87
CA ILE A 291 16.28 8.28 11.50
C ILE A 291 17.04 7.18 12.22
N THR A 292 18.35 7.34 12.38
CA THR A 292 19.18 6.35 13.11
C THR A 292 18.74 6.27 14.57
N GLU A 293 18.37 7.39 15.20
CA GLU A 293 17.81 7.41 16.55
C GLU A 293 16.46 6.68 16.64
N LEU A 294 15.58 6.88 15.65
CA LEU A 294 14.28 6.18 15.58
C LEU A 294 14.47 4.66 15.47
N ILE A 295 15.34 4.20 14.56
CA ILE A 295 15.63 2.78 14.38
C ILE A 295 16.21 2.18 15.66
N ALA A 296 17.18 2.87 16.30
CA ALA A 296 17.75 2.42 17.57
C ALA A 296 16.73 2.36 18.72
N GLY A 297 15.66 3.16 18.63
CA GLY A 297 14.52 3.15 19.54
C GLY A 297 13.40 2.17 19.16
N ASP A 298 13.62 1.27 18.19
CA ASP A 298 12.63 0.30 17.69
C ASP A 298 11.36 0.98 17.12
N ALA A 299 11.50 2.18 16.56
CA ALA A 299 10.41 2.96 15.99
C ALA A 299 10.51 3.00 14.46
N ASN A 300 9.44 2.58 13.77
CA ASN A 300 9.40 2.60 12.31
C ASN A 300 9.54 4.05 11.76
N PRO A 301 10.62 4.37 11.02
CA PRO A 301 10.85 5.70 10.43
C PRO A 301 9.71 6.22 9.55
N ALA A 302 8.98 5.34 8.87
CA ALA A 302 7.89 5.71 7.98
C ALA A 302 6.76 6.47 8.70
N ARG A 303 6.58 6.23 10.02
CA ARG A 303 5.61 6.94 10.87
C ARG A 303 5.94 8.43 11.08
N HIS A 304 7.19 8.83 10.82
CA HIS A 304 7.73 10.15 11.18
C HIS A 304 8.13 11.02 9.98
N MET A 305 7.88 10.56 8.75
CA MET A 305 8.30 11.27 7.54
C MET A 305 7.56 12.59 7.32
N LYS A 306 6.27 12.68 7.67
CA LYS A 306 5.54 13.95 7.63
C LYS A 306 6.07 14.91 8.69
N ALA A 307 6.42 16.13 8.29
CA ALA A 307 6.73 17.19 9.25
C ALA A 307 5.46 17.57 10.05
N GLY A 308 5.47 17.30 11.37
CA GLY A 308 4.49 17.84 12.32
C GLY A 308 3.13 17.13 12.44
N GLY A 309 2.99 15.87 12.01
CA GLY A 309 1.75 15.10 12.18
C GLY A 309 1.91 13.92 13.14
N VAL A 310 1.23 13.94 14.28
CA VAL A 310 1.01 12.73 15.09
C VAL A 310 0.12 11.79 14.26
N VAL A 311 0.63 10.62 13.92
CA VAL A 311 -0.20 9.54 13.34
C VAL A 311 -1.05 8.97 14.47
N SER A 312 -2.38 9.02 14.31
CA SER A 312 -3.33 8.46 15.28
C SER A 312 -3.12 6.95 15.40
N ALA A 313 -3.13 6.41 16.61
CA ALA A 313 -2.91 4.99 16.94
C ALA A 313 -4.00 4.02 16.45
N ASP A 314 -4.84 4.46 15.51
CA ASP A 314 -5.94 3.68 14.90
C ASP A 314 -5.65 3.34 13.42
N GLU A 315 -4.38 3.33 13.01
CA GLU A 315 -3.92 2.75 11.73
C GLU A 315 -3.57 1.26 11.88
#